data_AF-A0A3M2RKH6-F1
#
_entry.id   AF-A0A3M2RKH6-F1
#
_cell.length_a   1.000
_cell.length_b   1.000
_cell.length_c   1.000
_cell.angle_alpha   90.00
_cell.angle_beta   90.00
_cell.angle_gamma   90.00
#
_symmetry.space_group_name_H-M   'P 1'
#
loop_
_entity.id
_entity.type
_entity.pdbx_description
1 polymer ?
#
loop_
_entity_poly.entity_id
_entity_poly.type
_entity_poly.pdbx_seq_one_letter_code
_entity_poly.pdbx_strand_id
1 'polypeptide(L)'
;MEQLSFNHNMAFQPAAMISAQAASSRYRRPETRRSTSGQVDFGGNVTEIILPEGQVENFQLLLPMLTQLNQEKRWLAWIDPPHSLVGKWQNTHGIVTGEILVLRSTPEIPAQQLAELALGAGTCHAVVLWTNKLARSAFESLQKASAKGNSHGVVLRQR
;
A
#
# COMPACT_ATOMS: atom_id res chain seq x y z
N MET A 1 -10.70 38.72 32.81
CA MET A 1 -9.88 38.68 34.03
C MET A 1 -10.80 38.25 35.15
N GLU A 2 -10.84 36.96 35.46
CA GLU A 2 -11.47 36.47 36.69
C GLU A 2 -10.46 35.57 37.41
N GLN A 3 -10.32 35.88 38.69
CA GLN A 3 -9.31 35.47 39.65
C GLN A 3 -9.58 34.03 40.10
N LEU A 4 -8.58 33.15 40.07
CA LEU A 4 -7.86 32.69 41.27
C LEU A 4 -8.71 32.55 42.53
N SER A 5 -8.98 31.31 42.94
CA SER A 5 -8.86 30.95 44.35
C SER A 5 -8.43 29.50 44.53
N PHE A 6 -7.29 29.37 45.20
CA PHE A 6 -6.66 28.17 45.72
C PHE A 6 -7.26 27.83 47.09
N ASN A 7 -7.41 26.54 47.41
CA ASN A 7 -6.67 25.90 48.51
C ASN A 7 -7.00 24.40 48.53
N HIS A 8 -6.03 23.49 48.41
CA HIS A 8 -4.98 23.12 49.37
C HIS A 8 -5.54 22.30 50.55
N ASN A 9 -5.41 20.97 50.46
CA ASN A 9 -5.33 20.16 51.67
C ASN A 9 -4.29 19.05 51.46
N MET A 10 -3.11 19.30 52.04
CA MET A 10 -2.04 18.34 52.25
C MET A 10 -2.27 17.66 53.59
N ALA A 11 -2.36 16.33 53.60
CA ALA A 11 -2.19 15.54 54.81
C ALA A 11 -1.32 14.31 54.48
N PHE A 12 -0.06 14.38 54.91
CA PHE A 12 0.85 13.25 55.06
C PHE A 12 0.42 12.41 56.28
N GLN A 13 0.50 11.08 56.19
CA GLN A 13 1.09 10.21 57.23
C GLN A 13 1.28 8.76 56.71
N PRO A 14 2.19 7.96 57.34
CA PRO A 14 2.93 6.91 56.66
C PRO A 14 2.51 5.46 56.96
N ALA A 15 2.99 4.57 56.09
CA ALA A 15 3.35 3.15 56.26
C ALA A 15 2.44 2.22 57.09
N ALA A 16 1.89 1.20 56.41
CA ALA A 16 1.69 -0.12 56.99
C ALA A 16 1.96 -1.21 55.94
N MET A 17 2.92 -2.08 56.24
CA MET A 17 3.13 -3.34 55.54
C MET A 17 1.94 -4.27 55.81
N ILE A 18 1.34 -4.84 54.76
CA ILE A 18 0.39 -5.94 54.89
C ILE A 18 0.85 -7.07 53.97
N SER A 19 1.03 -8.21 54.62
CA SER A 19 1.43 -9.51 54.12
C SER A 19 0.61 -9.99 52.92
N ALA A 20 1.30 -10.46 51.88
CA ALA A 20 0.72 -11.23 50.80
C ALA A 20 0.16 -12.56 51.34
N GLN A 21 -1.16 -12.71 51.34
CA GLN A 21 -1.81 -14.01 51.49
C GLN A 21 -2.42 -14.41 50.16
N ALA A 22 -1.94 -15.55 49.66
CA ALA A 22 -2.36 -16.19 48.44
C ALA A 22 -3.84 -16.61 48.54
N ALA A 23 -4.70 -15.90 47.80
CA ALA A 23 -6.03 -16.39 47.44
C ALA A 23 -5.99 -16.79 45.97
N SER A 24 -6.03 -18.10 45.76
CA SER A 24 -6.09 -18.78 44.47
C SER A 24 -7.45 -18.56 43.79
N SER A 25 -7.72 -17.32 43.37
CA SER A 25 -8.78 -17.05 42.40
C SER A 25 -8.22 -17.31 41.01
N ARG A 26 -8.61 -18.44 40.42
CA ARG A 26 -8.45 -18.70 38.98
C ARG A 26 -9.24 -17.64 38.20
N TYR A 27 -8.66 -16.47 38.02
CA TYR A 27 -9.04 -15.55 36.96
C TYR A 27 -8.60 -16.20 35.65
N ARG A 28 -9.56 -16.89 35.02
CA ARG A 28 -9.43 -17.35 33.64
C ARG A 28 -9.35 -16.11 32.77
N ARG A 29 -8.13 -15.64 32.54
CA ARG A 29 -7.81 -14.54 31.63
C ARG A 29 -8.47 -14.87 30.28
N PRO A 30 -9.34 -14.01 29.72
CA PRO A 30 -9.78 -14.21 28.36
C PRO A 30 -8.54 -14.07 27.51
N GLU A 31 -8.08 -15.21 27.02
CA GLU A 31 -7.04 -15.30 26.01
C GLU A 31 -7.65 -14.60 24.81
N THR A 32 -7.26 -13.34 24.61
CA THR A 32 -7.55 -12.61 23.38
C THR A 32 -6.96 -13.48 22.29
N ARG A 33 -7.80 -14.31 21.68
CA ARG A 33 -7.47 -15.05 20.46
C ARG A 33 -7.00 -13.98 19.51
N ARG A 34 -5.68 -13.83 19.38
CA ARG A 34 -5.10 -13.21 18.20
C ARG A 34 -5.71 -14.03 17.09
N SER A 35 -6.68 -13.42 16.41
CA SER A 35 -7.04 -13.82 15.08
C SER A 35 -5.75 -13.68 14.29
N THR A 36 -4.96 -14.74 14.25
CA THR A 36 -4.15 -15.03 13.08
C THR A 36 -5.20 -15.23 11.99
N SER A 37 -5.71 -14.13 11.44
CA SER A 37 -6.18 -14.14 10.08
C SER A 37 -5.02 -14.79 9.34
N GLY A 38 -5.22 -16.02 8.90
CA GLY A 38 -4.31 -16.67 7.99
C GLY A 38 -4.29 -15.77 6.77
N GLN A 39 -3.41 -14.78 6.79
CA GLN A 39 -2.95 -14.13 5.59
C GLN A 39 -2.25 -15.27 4.88
N VAL A 40 -2.99 -15.88 3.96
CA VAL A 40 -2.40 -16.70 2.93
C VAL A 40 -1.37 -15.77 2.30
N ASP A 41 -0.09 -16.06 2.53
CA ASP A 41 1.00 -15.31 1.95
C ASP A 41 0.99 -15.66 0.45
N PHE A 42 0.10 -15.00 -0.28
CA PHE A 42 0.04 -15.06 -1.73
C PHE A 42 1.31 -14.36 -2.20
N GLY A 43 2.40 -15.12 -2.31
CA GLY A 43 3.68 -14.61 -2.77
C GLY A 43 3.48 -13.84 -4.07
N GLY A 44 3.63 -12.52 -4.02
CA GLY A 44 3.59 -11.62 -5.16
C GLY A 44 2.26 -11.58 -5.91
N ASN A 45 1.47 -10.52 -5.72
CA ASN A 45 0.24 -10.32 -6.49
C ASN A 45 0.52 -9.45 -7.72
N VAL A 46 0.73 -10.09 -8.88
CA VAL A 46 0.83 -9.40 -10.18
C VAL A 46 -0.32 -9.84 -11.07
N THR A 47 -1.13 -8.88 -11.52
CA THR A 47 -2.23 -9.08 -12.46
C THR A 47 -1.83 -8.60 -13.85
N GLU A 48 -2.02 -9.42 -14.88
CA GLU A 48 -1.87 -9.01 -16.29
C GLU A 48 -3.24 -8.72 -16.90
N ILE A 49 -3.36 -7.57 -17.56
CA ILE A 49 -4.55 -7.14 -18.30
C ILE A 49 -4.14 -6.97 -19.75
N ILE A 50 -4.69 -7.82 -20.62
CA ILE A 50 -4.40 -7.81 -22.05
C ILE A 50 -5.53 -7.08 -22.78
N LEU A 51 -5.18 -6.01 -23.48
CA LEU A 51 -6.11 -5.13 -24.17
C LEU A 51 -5.85 -5.14 -25.68
N PRO A 52 -6.88 -4.95 -26.52
CA PRO A 52 -6.66 -4.68 -27.94
C PRO A 52 -5.79 -3.43 -28.14
N GLU A 53 -5.10 -3.36 -29.27
CA GLU A 53 -4.38 -2.15 -29.69
C GLU A 53 -5.30 -0.91 -29.62
N GLY A 54 -4.74 0.21 -29.15
CA GLY A 54 -5.49 1.45 -28.89
C GLY A 54 -6.36 1.47 -27.63
N GLN A 55 -6.71 0.32 -27.03
CA GLN A 55 -7.51 0.27 -25.80
C GLN A 55 -6.67 0.38 -24.53
N VAL A 56 -5.36 0.10 -24.60
CA VAL A 56 -4.45 0.31 -23.45
C VAL A 56 -4.37 1.78 -23.01
N GLU A 57 -4.69 2.71 -23.91
CA GLU A 57 -4.74 4.15 -23.64
C GLU A 57 -6.16 4.62 -23.33
N ASN A 58 -7.15 3.71 -23.33
CA ASN A 58 -8.53 4.06 -23.07
C ASN A 58 -8.71 4.37 -21.58
N PHE A 59 -8.56 5.65 -21.27
CA PHE A 59 -8.67 6.18 -19.92
C PHE A 59 -9.97 5.77 -19.23
N GLN A 60 -11.10 5.79 -19.94
CA GLN A 60 -12.41 5.46 -19.35
C GLN A 60 -12.50 4.01 -18.88
N LEU A 61 -11.83 3.10 -19.60
CA LEU A 61 -11.78 1.69 -19.21
C LEU A 61 -10.92 1.48 -17.96
N LEU A 62 -9.80 2.20 -17.86
CA LEU A 62 -8.84 2.04 -16.77
C LEU A 62 -9.17 2.86 -15.53
N LEU A 63 -9.94 3.94 -15.67
CA LEU A 63 -10.20 4.92 -14.62
C LEU A 63 -10.73 4.30 -13.32
N PRO A 64 -11.70 3.35 -13.32
CA PRO A 64 -12.20 2.77 -12.08
C PRO A 64 -11.11 2.07 -11.28
N MET A 65 -10.27 1.28 -11.97
CA MET A 65 -9.15 0.57 -11.36
C MET A 65 -8.11 1.55 -10.81
N LEU A 66 -7.70 2.53 -11.62
CA LEU A 66 -6.69 3.52 -11.22
C LEU A 66 -7.17 4.37 -10.03
N THR A 67 -8.45 4.76 -10.03
CA THR A 67 -9.08 5.49 -8.92
C THR A 67 -9.07 4.65 -7.64
N GLN A 68 -9.43 3.36 -7.73
CA GLN A 68 -9.41 2.46 -6.58
C GLN A 68 -7.99 2.31 -6.01
N LEU A 69 -6.99 2.14 -6.88
CA LEU A 69 -5.59 2.04 -6.46
C LEU A 69 -5.09 3.33 -5.82
N ASN A 70 -5.63 4.49 -6.19
CA ASN A 70 -5.18 5.78 -5.66
C ASN A 70 -5.77 6.16 -4.29
N GLN A 71 -6.57 5.29 -3.67
CA GLN A 71 -7.16 5.53 -2.33
C GLN A 71 -6.23 5.14 -1.18
N GLU A 72 -5.13 4.44 -1.48
CA GLU A 72 -4.18 3.94 -0.49
C GLU A 72 -3.17 5.02 -0.05
N LYS A 73 -2.53 4.79 1.11
CA LYS A 73 -1.60 5.77 1.71
C LYS A 73 -0.17 5.72 1.15
N ARG A 74 0.22 4.62 0.51
CA ARG A 74 1.55 4.47 -0.12
C ARG A 74 1.49 4.97 -1.57
N TRP A 75 2.66 5.08 -2.19
CA TRP A 75 2.75 5.55 -3.57
C TRP A 75 2.09 4.58 -4.55
N LEU A 76 1.31 5.13 -5.48
CA LEU A 76 0.93 4.45 -6.71
C LEU A 76 1.93 4.85 -7.79
N ALA A 77 2.74 3.90 -8.28
CA ALA A 77 3.70 4.16 -9.34
C ALA A 77 3.14 3.75 -10.71
N TRP A 78 3.29 4.62 -11.70
CA TRP A 78 2.99 4.34 -13.10
C TRP A 78 4.27 4.32 -13.90
N ILE A 79 4.54 3.20 -14.57
CA ILE A 79 5.72 2.98 -15.39
C ILE A 79 5.33 3.06 -16.86
N ASP A 80 5.91 4.04 -17.55
CA ASP A 80 5.63 4.33 -18.97
C ASP A 80 4.15 4.51 -19.35
N PRO A 81 3.32 5.20 -18.55
CA PRO A 81 1.92 5.42 -18.93
C PRO A 81 1.82 6.26 -20.22
N PRO A 82 0.82 6.06 -21.10
CA PRO A 82 0.60 6.93 -22.24
C PRO A 82 0.52 8.41 -21.83
N HIS A 83 1.17 9.32 -22.58
CA HIS A 83 1.16 10.75 -22.23
C HIS A 83 -0.26 11.33 -22.15
N SER A 84 -1.13 10.88 -23.04
CA SER A 84 -2.55 11.22 -23.07
C SER A 84 -3.27 10.84 -21.76
N LEU A 85 -2.89 9.72 -21.15
CA LEU A 85 -3.46 9.20 -19.92
C LEU A 85 -3.04 10.06 -18.71
N VAL A 86 -1.76 10.44 -18.65
CA VAL A 86 -1.25 11.33 -17.59
C VAL A 86 -1.95 12.69 -17.62
N GLY A 87 -2.11 13.28 -18.81
CA GLY A 87 -2.82 14.55 -18.96
C GLY A 87 -4.30 14.47 -18.54
N LYS A 88 -5.00 13.40 -18.93
CA LYS A 88 -6.39 13.18 -18.51
C LYS A 88 -6.52 12.99 -16.99
N TRP A 89 -5.58 12.26 -16.38
CA TRP A 89 -5.56 12.05 -14.93
C TRP A 89 -5.44 13.35 -14.16
N GLN A 90 -4.55 14.26 -14.58
CA GLN A 90 -4.37 15.57 -13.94
C GLN A 90 -5.66 16.42 -13.97
N ASN A 91 -6.46 16.28 -15.03
CA ASN A 91 -7.73 17.00 -15.19
C ASN A 91 -8.90 16.36 -14.40
N THR A 92 -8.69 15.20 -13.78
CA THR A 92 -9.72 14.46 -13.03
C THR A 92 -9.83 14.98 -11.58
N HIS A 93 -10.01 16.30 -11.44
CA HIS A 93 -10.06 17.00 -10.15
C HIS A 93 -11.16 16.44 -9.23
N GLY A 94 -10.83 16.20 -7.97
CA GLY A 94 -11.78 15.80 -6.91
C GLY A 94 -12.02 14.29 -6.74
N ILE A 95 -11.51 13.44 -7.64
CA ILE A 95 -11.62 11.97 -7.55
C ILE A 95 -10.33 11.34 -7.00
N VAL A 96 -9.22 12.07 -7.09
CA VAL A 96 -7.86 11.58 -6.88
C VAL A 96 -7.28 12.28 -5.64
N THR A 97 -7.11 11.53 -4.55
CA THR A 97 -6.61 12.06 -3.26
C THR A 97 -5.16 11.70 -2.98
N GLY A 98 -4.69 10.57 -3.52
CA GLY A 98 -3.30 10.09 -3.38
C GLY A 98 -2.34 10.68 -4.42
N GLU A 99 -1.06 10.70 -4.06
CA GLU A 99 0.03 11.13 -4.94
C GLU A 99 0.45 9.97 -5.87
N ILE A 100 0.55 10.26 -7.17
CA ILE A 100 1.04 9.30 -8.18
C ILE A 100 2.47 9.64 -8.56
N LEU A 101 3.31 8.61 -8.59
CA LEU A 101 4.66 8.69 -9.14
C LEU A 101 4.65 8.21 -10.59
N VAL A 102 4.90 9.11 -11.54
CA VAL A 102 5.06 8.76 -12.96
C VAL A 102 6.53 8.57 -13.26
N LEU A 103 6.91 7.35 -13.63
CA LEU A 103 8.27 6.96 -13.99
C LEU A 103 8.35 6.63 -15.48
N ARG A 104 9.48 7.00 -16.09
CA ARG A 104 9.78 6.75 -17.50
C ARG A 104 11.02 5.87 -17.61
N SER A 105 10.94 4.83 -18.44
CA SER A 105 12.11 4.01 -18.74
C SER A 105 13.11 4.75 -19.62
N THR A 106 14.35 4.30 -19.55
CA THR A 106 15.44 4.75 -20.42
C THR A 106 16.14 3.53 -21.01
N PRO A 107 17.02 3.69 -22.00
CA PRO A 107 17.82 2.57 -22.53
C PRO A 107 18.65 1.85 -21.44
N GLU A 108 19.09 2.58 -20.42
CA GLU A 108 19.88 2.07 -19.30
C GLU A 108 19.03 1.35 -18.26
N ILE A 109 17.79 1.80 -18.06
CA ILE A 109 16.83 1.21 -17.11
C ILE A 109 15.51 0.93 -17.84
N PRO A 110 15.36 -0.27 -18.43
CA PRO A 110 14.15 -0.67 -19.12
C PRO A 110 12.93 -0.69 -18.19
N ALA A 111 11.74 -0.53 -18.78
CA ALA A 111 10.46 -0.45 -18.06
C ALA A 111 10.24 -1.61 -17.08
N GLN A 112 10.59 -2.83 -17.49
CA GLN A 112 10.50 -4.02 -16.63
C GLN A 112 11.38 -3.87 -15.39
N GLN A 113 12.66 -3.51 -15.57
CA GLN A 113 13.60 -3.35 -14.45
C GLN A 113 13.13 -2.22 -13.52
N LEU A 114 12.64 -1.12 -14.08
CA LEU A 114 12.08 -0.01 -13.32
C LEU A 114 10.86 -0.44 -12.47
N ALA A 115 9.98 -1.26 -13.04
CA ALA A 115 8.84 -1.83 -12.33
C ALA A 115 9.27 -2.80 -11.22
N GLU A 116 10.26 -3.66 -11.46
CA GLU A 116 10.83 -4.56 -10.43
C GLU A 116 11.42 -3.77 -9.26
N LEU A 117 12.17 -2.69 -9.55
CA LEU A 117 12.72 -1.82 -8.52
C LEU A 117 11.61 -1.14 -7.70
N ALA A 118 10.60 -0.56 -8.37
CA ALA A 118 9.49 0.11 -7.71
C ALA A 118 8.67 -0.86 -6.83
N LEU A 119 8.39 -2.06 -7.34
CA LEU A 119 7.69 -3.11 -6.59
C LEU A 119 8.48 -3.54 -5.36
N GLY A 120 9.78 -3.82 -5.54
CA GLY A 120 10.64 -4.37 -4.50
C GLY A 120 11.12 -3.35 -3.46
N ALA A 121 10.96 -2.05 -3.69
CA ALA A 121 11.33 -0.99 -2.76
C ALA A 121 10.43 -0.93 -1.52
N GLY A 122 9.19 -1.43 -1.61
CA GLY A 122 8.21 -1.44 -0.52
C GLY A 122 7.58 -0.08 -0.19
N THR A 123 8.00 0.99 -0.87
CA THR A 123 7.45 2.34 -0.74
C THR A 123 6.15 2.55 -1.53
N CYS A 124 5.90 1.72 -2.55
CA CYS A 124 4.68 1.73 -3.35
C CYS A 124 3.74 0.62 -2.86
N HIS A 125 2.42 0.85 -2.77
CA HIS A 125 1.48 -0.27 -2.61
C HIS A 125 1.11 -0.91 -3.93
N ALA A 126 1.18 -0.16 -5.03
CA ALA A 126 0.89 -0.67 -6.35
C ALA A 126 1.79 -0.04 -7.42
N VAL A 127 2.12 -0.84 -8.43
CA VAL A 127 2.89 -0.44 -9.60
C VAL A 127 2.14 -0.88 -10.85
N VAL A 128 1.82 0.08 -11.71
CA VAL A 128 1.16 -0.17 -13.00
C VAL A 128 2.18 0.00 -14.11
N LEU A 129 2.44 -1.07 -14.86
CA LEU A 129 3.40 -1.12 -15.96
C LEU A 129 2.67 -1.17 -17.29
N TRP A 130 2.90 -0.19 -18.15
CA TRP A 130 2.50 -0.24 -19.55
C TRP A 130 3.65 -0.82 -20.39
N THR A 131 3.40 -1.90 -21.10
CA THR A 131 4.39 -2.52 -21.98
C THR A 131 3.74 -3.26 -23.13
N ASN A 132 4.39 -3.28 -24.29
CA ASN A 132 3.91 -4.06 -25.44
C ASN A 132 4.29 -5.54 -25.34
N LYS A 133 5.34 -5.85 -24.58
CA LYS A 133 5.88 -7.21 -24.47
C LYS A 133 6.32 -7.47 -23.04
N LEU A 134 6.00 -8.67 -22.55
CA LEU A 134 6.50 -9.15 -21.28
C LEU A 134 6.79 -10.65 -21.42
N ALA A 135 8.05 -11.02 -21.22
CA ALA A 135 8.44 -12.42 -21.20
C ALA A 135 7.92 -13.10 -19.93
N ARG A 136 7.75 -14.43 -19.96
CA ARG A 136 7.33 -15.19 -18.77
C ARG A 136 8.31 -15.03 -17.60
N SER A 137 9.61 -15.09 -17.87
CA SER A 137 10.65 -14.88 -16.85
C SER A 137 10.58 -13.48 -16.23
N ALA A 138 10.27 -12.47 -17.04
CA ALA A 138 10.05 -11.10 -16.57
C ALA A 138 8.83 -11.01 -15.64
N PHE A 139 7.72 -11.66 -16.00
CA PHE A 139 6.53 -11.71 -15.15
C PHE A 139 6.80 -12.42 -13.81
N GLU A 140 7.60 -13.48 -13.81
CA GLU A 140 8.04 -14.17 -12.58
C GLU A 140 8.95 -13.28 -11.71
N SER A 141 9.83 -12.48 -12.31
CA SER A 141 10.64 -11.49 -11.58
C SER A 141 9.77 -10.41 -10.95
N LEU A 142 8.75 -9.91 -11.66
CA LEU A 142 7.78 -8.95 -11.12
C LEU A 142 7.02 -9.54 -9.92
N GLN A 143 6.62 -10.81 -9.97
CA GLN A 143 5.97 -11.47 -8.83
C GLN A 143 6.90 -11.54 -7.61
N LYS A 144 8.17 -11.92 -7.80
CA LYS A 144 9.15 -11.92 -6.71
C LYS A 144 9.36 -10.53 -6.12
N ALA A 145 9.46 -9.49 -6.96
CA ALA A 145 9.60 -8.10 -6.52
C ALA A 145 8.36 -7.61 -5.77
N SER A 146 7.16 -7.94 -6.27
CA SER A 146 5.88 -7.68 -5.64
C SER A 146 5.79 -8.31 -4.24
N ALA A 147 6.19 -9.57 -4.10
CA ALA A 147 6.25 -10.26 -2.82
C ALA A 147 7.21 -9.55 -1.86
N LYS A 148 8.42 -9.23 -2.34
CA LYS A 148 9.47 -8.59 -1.55
C LYS A 148 9.04 -7.25 -0.97
N GLY A 149 8.37 -6.41 -1.76
CA GLY A 149 7.93 -5.09 -1.31
C GLY A 149 6.53 -5.05 -0.71
N ASN A 150 5.83 -6.18 -0.62
CA ASN A 150 4.40 -6.23 -0.26
C ASN A 150 3.58 -5.24 -1.12
N SER A 151 3.75 -5.32 -2.43
CA SER A 151 3.20 -4.38 -3.42
C SER A 151 2.38 -5.14 -4.44
N HIS A 152 1.37 -4.54 -5.05
CA HIS A 152 0.60 -5.14 -6.15
C HIS A 152 1.13 -4.68 -7.51
N GLY A 153 1.39 -5.62 -8.41
CA GLY A 153 1.74 -5.33 -9.80
C GLY A 153 0.50 -5.38 -10.69
N VAL A 154 0.36 -4.41 -11.59
CA VAL A 154 -0.60 -4.48 -12.69
C VAL A 154 0.16 -4.27 -13.98
N VAL A 155 0.12 -5.25 -14.88
CA VAL A 155 0.74 -5.16 -16.21
C VAL A 155 -0.37 -4.92 -17.23
N LEU A 156 -0.28 -3.78 -17.93
CA LEU A 156 -1.15 -3.43 -19.04
C LEU A 156 -0.41 -3.70 -20.34
N ARG A 157 -0.90 -4.68 -21.09
CA ARG A 157 -0.27 -5.11 -22.34
C ARG A 157 -1.23 -5.10 -23.51
N GLN A 158 -0.73 -4.67 -24.67
CA GLN A 158 -1.44 -4.76 -25.94
C GLN A 158 -1.27 -6.16 -26.58
N ARG A 159 -2.31 -6.64 -27.26
CA ARG A 159 -2.25 -7.83 -28.13
C ARG A 159 -2.45 -7.45 -29.59
#